data_AF-A0A2M7BCS0-F1
#
_entry.id   AF-A0A2M7BCS0-F1
#
_cell.length_a   1.000
_cell.length_b   1.000
_cell.length_c   1.000
_cell.angle_alpha   90.00
_cell.angle_beta   90.00
_cell.angle_gamma   90.00
#
_symmetry.space_group_name_H-M   'P 1'
#
loop_
_entity.id
_entity.type
_entity.pdbx_description
1 polymer ?
#
loop_
_entity_poly.entity_id
_entity_poly.type
_entity_poly.pdbx_seq_one_letter_code
_entity_poly.pdbx_strand_id
1 'polypeptide(L)'
;MLESLHSLTGAVIAYKIGNPALAFPLAFLSHFACDLLPHWNPEIYKEKKKLGHLLAKTNLQIIIDCLLGLFFGLFIAFKALPSTIHFLTVIGGSFFAILPDLAEAPFYYLNVKASPILILTKFQRSHQFKTSFWFGITFQIVYAIFLLSLVW
;
A
#
# COMPACT_ATOMS: atom_id res chain seq x y z
N MET A 1 -3.88 -0.11 -5.22
CA MET A 1 -4.04 -1.28 -4.35
C MET A 1 -3.06 -2.40 -4.65
N LEU A 2 -1.85 -2.14 -4.16
CA LEU A 2 -0.84 -3.12 -3.78
C LEU A 2 -0.42 -2.79 -2.34
N GLU A 3 -1.33 -3.03 -1.43
CA GLU A 3 -1.21 -2.66 -0.02
C GLU A 3 -0.01 -3.31 0.64
N SER A 4 0.35 -4.53 0.22
CA SER A 4 1.46 -5.26 0.83
C SER A 4 2.79 -4.52 0.76
N LEU A 5 3.15 -4.01 -0.41
CA LEU A 5 4.42 -3.29 -0.61
C LEU A 5 4.38 -1.85 -0.13
N HIS A 6 3.24 -1.16 -0.27
CA HIS A 6 3.09 0.17 0.29
C HIS A 6 3.23 0.12 1.82
N SER A 7 2.48 -0.78 2.47
CA SER A 7 2.55 -1.03 3.92
C SER A 7 3.97 -1.40 4.36
N LEU A 8 4.61 -2.37 3.69
CA LEU A 8 5.99 -2.78 4.02
C LEU A 8 6.98 -1.61 3.86
N THR A 9 6.87 -0.81 2.80
CA THR A 9 7.74 0.36 2.58
C THR A 9 7.57 1.39 3.70
N GLY A 10 6.33 1.73 4.03
CA GLY A 10 6.01 2.62 5.14
C GLY A 10 6.53 2.10 6.48
N ALA A 11 6.39 0.80 6.72
CA ALA A 11 6.90 0.12 7.91
C ALA A 11 8.43 0.24 8.02
N VAL A 12 9.17 -0.04 6.93
CA VAL A 12 10.64 0.04 6.91
C VAL A 12 11.13 1.48 7.09
N ILE A 13 10.48 2.46 6.44
CA ILE A 13 10.79 3.90 6.65
C ILE A 13 10.61 4.26 8.12
N ALA A 14 9.46 3.94 8.71
CA ALA A 14 9.19 4.26 10.10
C ALA A 14 10.11 3.51 11.08
N TYR A 15 10.48 2.27 10.76
CA TYR A 15 11.44 1.49 11.53
C TYR A 15 12.82 2.16 11.55
N LYS A 16 13.28 2.68 10.42
CA LYS A 16 14.59 3.34 10.33
C LYS A 16 14.60 4.76 10.90
N ILE A 17 13.52 5.51 10.73
CA ILE A 17 13.46 6.91 11.15
C ILE A 17 13.14 7.04 12.65
N GLY A 18 12.24 6.22 13.19
CA GLY A 18 11.84 6.21 14.60
C GLY A 18 11.07 7.44 15.10
N ASN A 19 11.29 8.63 14.51
CA ASN A 19 10.57 9.85 14.81
C ASN A 19 9.28 9.94 13.97
N PRO A 20 8.07 9.90 14.60
CA PRO A 20 6.80 9.92 13.88
C PRO A 20 6.57 11.18 13.05
N ALA A 21 7.09 12.34 13.48
CA ALA A 21 6.90 13.61 12.77
C ALA A 21 7.57 13.61 11.38
N LEU A 22 8.61 12.79 11.20
CA LEU A 22 9.28 12.59 9.91
C LEU A 22 8.86 11.28 9.24
N ALA A 23 8.66 10.21 10.01
CA ALA A 23 8.28 8.90 9.49
C ALA A 23 6.94 8.91 8.78
N PHE A 24 5.90 9.56 9.33
CA PHE A 24 4.56 9.52 8.74
C PHE A 24 4.47 10.28 7.41
N PRO A 25 5.02 11.52 7.28
CA PRO A 25 5.05 12.19 5.98
C PRO A 25 5.84 11.40 4.94
N LEU A 26 7.00 10.84 5.30
CA LEU A 26 7.80 10.03 4.37
C LEU A 26 7.08 8.75 3.95
N ALA A 27 6.43 8.06 4.89
CA ALA A 27 5.63 6.89 4.59
C ALA A 27 4.45 7.21 3.66
N PHE A 28 3.73 8.31 3.92
CA PHE A 28 2.66 8.78 3.05
C PHE A 28 3.17 9.10 1.63
N LEU A 29 4.27 9.84 1.51
CA LEU A 29 4.87 10.16 0.21
C LEU A 29 5.43 8.92 -0.51
N SER A 30 5.88 7.92 0.24
CA SER A 30 6.37 6.66 -0.32
C SER A 30 5.30 5.92 -1.13
N HIS A 31 4.01 6.12 -0.82
CA HIS A 31 2.91 5.56 -1.61
C HIS A 31 3.07 5.89 -3.10
N PHE A 32 3.17 7.18 -3.41
CA PHE A 32 3.28 7.67 -4.79
C PHE A 32 4.60 7.27 -5.43
N ALA A 33 5.68 7.16 -4.65
CA ALA A 33 6.97 6.67 -5.16
C ALA A 33 6.89 5.18 -5.55
N CYS A 34 6.23 4.35 -4.73
CA CYS A 34 6.02 2.94 -5.00
C CYS A 34 5.10 2.71 -6.21
N ASP A 35 4.10 3.57 -6.42
CA ASP A 35 3.24 3.52 -7.61
C ASP A 35 4.04 3.68 -8.92
N LEU A 36 5.18 4.38 -8.88
CA LEU A 36 6.06 4.55 -10.04
C LEU A 36 6.99 3.35 -10.29
N LEU A 37 7.02 2.36 -9.39
CA LEU A 37 7.81 1.15 -9.57
C LEU A 37 7.05 0.13 -10.42
N PRO A 38 7.73 -0.70 -11.23
CA PRO A 38 7.06 -1.75 -12.01
C PRO A 38 6.28 -2.71 -11.11
N HIS A 39 4.97 -2.79 -11.30
CA HIS A 39 4.14 -3.66 -10.50
C HIS A 39 2.94 -4.22 -11.26
N TRP A 40 2.38 -5.33 -10.77
CA TRP A 40 1.13 -5.88 -11.27
C TRP A 40 0.02 -5.70 -10.24
N ASN A 41 -1.15 -5.21 -10.68
CA ASN A 41 -2.35 -5.14 -9.85
C ASN A 41 -3.63 -5.43 -10.66
N PRO A 42 -4.71 -5.89 -10.01
CA PRO A 42 -6.00 -6.02 -10.69
C PRO A 42 -6.52 -4.65 -11.16
N GLU A 43 -7.20 -4.63 -12.30
CA GLU A 43 -7.73 -3.40 -12.90
C GLU A 43 -9.07 -2.98 -12.28
N ILE A 44 -9.07 -2.75 -10.96
CA ILE A 44 -10.26 -2.50 -10.13
C ILE A 44 -11.11 -1.33 -10.63
N TYR A 45 -10.48 -0.28 -11.16
CA TYR A 45 -11.19 0.87 -11.72
C TYR A 45 -11.96 0.52 -13.00
N LYS A 46 -11.30 -0.18 -13.93
CA LYS A 46 -11.95 -0.60 -15.19
C LYS A 46 -13.09 -1.56 -14.89
N GLU A 47 -12.87 -2.48 -13.95
CA GLU A 47 -13.88 -3.43 -13.50
C GLU A 47 -15.08 -2.71 -12.86
N LYS A 48 -14.85 -1.82 -11.88
CA LYS A 48 -15.90 -1.02 -11.24
C LYS A 48 -16.69 -0.18 -12.24
N LYS A 49 -16.02 0.41 -13.23
CA LYS A 49 -16.68 1.20 -14.28
C LYS A 49 -17.51 0.36 -15.24
N LYS A 50 -17.06 -0.85 -15.56
CA LYS A 50 -17.75 -1.75 -16.50
C LYS A 50 -18.91 -2.50 -15.86
N LEU A 51 -18.73 -2.97 -14.62
CA LEU A 51 -19.66 -3.88 -13.94
C LEU A 51 -20.48 -3.19 -12.83
N GLY A 52 -20.10 -1.98 -12.41
CA GLY A 52 -20.70 -1.30 -11.26
C GLY A 52 -20.29 -1.86 -9.90
N HIS A 53 -19.60 -2.99 -9.85
CA HIS A 53 -19.11 -3.68 -8.66
C HIS A 53 -17.80 -4.40 -8.95
N LEU A 54 -17.13 -4.88 -7.89
CA LEU A 54 -15.95 -5.74 -8.00
C LEU A 54 -16.37 -7.21 -7.92
N LEU A 55 -15.78 -8.03 -8.77
CA LEU A 55 -15.93 -9.48 -8.80
C LEU A 55 -15.35 -10.11 -7.54
N ALA A 56 -15.90 -11.26 -7.15
CA ALA A 56 -15.44 -12.01 -5.98
C ALA A 56 -13.93 -12.35 -6.05
N LYS A 57 -13.43 -12.72 -7.24
CA LYS A 57 -11.99 -12.99 -7.44
C LYS A 57 -11.11 -11.77 -7.18
N THR A 58 -11.58 -10.58 -7.58
CA THR A 58 -10.84 -9.32 -7.43
C THR A 58 -10.85 -8.91 -5.97
N ASN A 59 -11.97 -9.06 -5.28
CA ASN A 59 -12.06 -8.87 -3.83
C ASN A 59 -11.16 -9.84 -3.06
N LEU A 60 -11.09 -11.11 -3.46
CA LEU A 60 -10.20 -12.08 -2.83
C LEU A 60 -8.73 -11.68 -2.97
N GLN A 61 -8.31 -11.22 -4.16
CA GLN A 61 -6.95 -10.71 -4.38
C GLN A 61 -6.64 -9.51 -3.48
N ILE A 62 -7.57 -8.55 -3.40
CA ILE A 62 -7.46 -7.39 -2.50
C ILE A 62 -7.30 -7.83 -1.05
N ILE A 63 -8.16 -8.73 -0.57
CA ILE A 63 -8.12 -9.21 0.82
C ILE A 63 -6.79 -9.89 1.13
N ILE A 64 -6.30 -10.77 0.24
CA ILE A 64 -5.00 -11.44 0.41
C ILE A 64 -3.87 -10.41 0.49
N ASP A 65 -3.87 -9.42 -0.40
CA ASP A 65 -2.85 -8.36 -0.42
C ASP A 65 -2.90 -7.47 0.83
N CYS A 66 -4.10 -7.09 1.31
CA CYS A 66 -4.26 -6.39 2.58
C CYS A 66 -3.74 -7.21 3.77
N LEU A 67 -4.03 -8.52 3.82
CA LEU A 67 -3.54 -9.41 4.87
C LEU A 67 -2.02 -9.55 4.85
N LEU A 68 -1.40 -9.60 3.66
CA LEU A 68 0.05 -9.57 3.51
C LEU A 68 0.63 -8.23 3.98
N GLY A 69 -0.01 -7.10 3.67
CA GLY A 69 0.40 -5.79 4.16
C GLY A 69 0.31 -5.66 5.68
N LEU A 70 -0.76 -6.19 6.28
CA LEU A 70 -0.91 -6.26 7.73
C LEU A 70 0.17 -7.15 8.35
N PHE A 71 0.39 -8.34 7.79
CA PHE A 71 1.43 -9.27 8.24
C PHE A 71 2.82 -8.61 8.22
N PHE A 72 3.22 -8.00 7.10
CA PHE A 72 4.51 -7.34 6.99
C PHE A 72 4.63 -6.15 7.93
N GLY A 73 3.62 -5.28 8.00
CA GLY A 73 3.63 -4.12 8.91
C GLY A 73 3.79 -4.56 10.37
N LEU A 74 3.03 -5.56 10.81
CA LEU A 74 3.15 -6.12 12.16
C LEU A 74 4.50 -6.81 12.39
N PHE A 75 5.00 -7.58 11.42
CA PHE A 75 6.29 -8.25 11.51
C PHE A 75 7.42 -7.24 11.76
N ILE A 76 7.47 -6.14 11.01
CA ILE A 76 8.46 -5.07 11.24
C ILE A 76 8.22 -4.36 12.57
N ALA A 77 6.96 -4.09 12.93
CA ALA A 77 6.62 -3.43 14.19
C ALA A 77 7.11 -4.25 15.40
N PHE A 78 6.94 -5.57 15.39
CA PHE A 78 7.43 -6.46 16.45
C PHE A 78 8.94 -6.36 16.64
N LYS A 79 9.72 -6.09 15.59
CA LYS A 79 11.18 -5.86 15.70
C LYS A 79 11.56 -4.54 16.38
N ALA A 80 10.62 -3.61 16.54
CA ALA A 80 10.83 -2.33 17.22
C ALA A 80 10.61 -2.41 18.73
N LEU A 81 10.13 -3.55 19.24
CA LEU A 81 10.05 -3.81 20.68
C LEU A 81 11.46 -3.91 21.30
N PRO A 82 11.62 -3.54 22.59
CA PRO A 82 10.56 -3.22 23.57
C PRO A 82 10.03 -1.79 23.52
N SER A 83 10.53 -0.93 22.61
CA SER A 83 10.06 0.45 22.52
C SER A 83 8.63 0.52 21.98
N THR A 84 7.65 0.74 22.87
CA THR A 84 6.24 0.89 22.48
C THR A 84 6.03 2.08 21.53
N ILE A 85 6.75 3.18 21.73
CA ILE A 85 6.67 4.35 20.86
C ILE A 85 7.17 4.00 19.45
N HIS A 86 8.28 3.27 19.34
CA HIS A 86 8.82 2.87 18.04
C HIS A 86 7.92 1.84 17.35
N PHE A 87 7.40 0.87 18.09
CA PHE A 87 6.38 -0.09 17.62
C PHE A 87 5.16 0.64 17.03
N LEU A 88 4.58 1.60 17.77
CA LEU A 88 3.44 2.40 17.29
C LEU A 88 3.81 3.28 16.10
N THR A 89 5.05 3.77 16.05
CA THR A 89 5.54 4.54 14.89
C THR A 89 5.62 3.67 13.64
N VAL A 90 6.04 2.41 13.74
CA VAL A 90 6.04 1.48 12.60
C VAL A 90 4.63 1.16 12.12
N ILE A 91 3.70 0.90 13.04
CA ILE A 91 2.28 0.69 12.69
C ILE A 91 1.72 1.93 11.99
N GLY A 92 1.99 3.12 12.54
CA GLY A 92 1.59 4.38 11.92
C GLY A 92 2.18 4.55 10.52
N GLY A 93 3.48 4.29 10.33
CA GLY A 93 4.12 4.33 9.01
C GLY A 93 3.47 3.39 8.01
N SER A 94 3.18 2.15 8.42
CA SER A 94 2.46 1.17 7.59
C SER A 94 1.09 1.72 7.14
N PHE A 95 0.32 2.28 8.07
CA PHE A 95 -0.99 2.87 7.80
C PHE A 95 -0.92 4.10 6.89
N PHE A 96 -0.02 5.04 7.15
CA PHE A 96 0.11 6.27 6.35
C PHE A 96 0.53 5.98 4.90
N ALA A 97 1.33 4.92 4.68
CA ALA A 97 1.72 4.51 3.33
C ALA A 97 0.56 3.91 2.50
N ILE A 98 -0.49 3.39 3.14
CA ILE A 98 -1.68 2.85 2.44
C ILE A 98 -2.88 3.80 2.47
N LEU A 99 -2.78 4.90 3.21
CA LEU A 99 -3.86 5.87 3.39
C LEU A 99 -4.46 6.38 2.07
N PRO A 100 -3.69 6.67 1.00
CA PRO A 100 -4.26 7.06 -0.29
C PRO A 100 -5.18 6.01 -0.91
N ASP A 101 -4.82 4.72 -0.89
CA ASP A 101 -5.66 3.63 -1.39
C ASP A 101 -6.92 3.47 -0.54
N LEU A 102 -6.80 3.52 0.80
CA LEU A 102 -7.94 3.49 1.72
C LEU A 102 -8.94 4.62 1.49
N ALA A 103 -8.46 5.81 1.12
CA ALA A 103 -9.30 6.96 0.80
C ALA A 103 -10.11 6.77 -0.50
N GLU A 104 -9.69 5.87 -1.40
CA GLU A 104 -10.47 5.48 -2.57
C GLU A 104 -11.51 4.39 -2.28
N ALA A 105 -11.34 3.59 -1.23
CA ALA A 105 -12.22 2.46 -0.93
C ALA A 105 -13.72 2.79 -0.92
N PRO A 106 -14.19 3.95 -0.40
CA PRO A 106 -15.61 4.33 -0.48
C PRO A 106 -16.16 4.44 -1.91
N PHE A 107 -15.33 4.78 -2.91
CA PHE A 107 -15.76 4.80 -4.31
C PHE A 107 -16.02 3.37 -4.83
N TYR A 108 -15.13 2.42 -4.51
CA TYR A 108 -15.24 1.05 -4.99
C TYR A 108 -16.34 0.26 -4.28
N TYR A 109 -16.46 0.38 -2.96
CA TYR A 109 -17.35 -0.44 -2.14
C TYR A 109 -18.69 0.22 -1.82
N LEU A 110 -18.70 1.55 -1.63
CA LEU A 110 -19.89 2.29 -1.18
C LEU A 110 -20.50 3.17 -2.28
N ASN A 111 -19.93 3.17 -3.49
CA ASN A 111 -20.36 4.03 -4.61
C ASN A 111 -20.33 5.53 -4.32
N VAL A 112 -19.52 5.97 -3.36
CA VAL A 112 -19.37 7.39 -3.03
C VAL A 112 -18.63 8.10 -4.18
N LYS A 113 -19.25 9.13 -4.76
CA LYS A 113 -18.74 9.89 -5.92
C LYS A 113 -18.38 11.33 -5.55
N ALA A 114 -17.87 11.55 -4.34
CA ALA A 114 -17.42 12.86 -3.91
C ALA A 114 -16.21 13.33 -4.73
N SER A 115 -16.15 14.62 -5.05
CA SER A 115 -15.09 15.19 -5.91
C SER A 115 -13.66 14.87 -5.43
N PRO A 116 -13.31 15.00 -4.13
CA PRO A 116 -11.96 14.69 -3.67
C PRO A 116 -11.55 13.24 -3.93
N ILE A 117 -12.46 12.28 -3.68
CA ILE A 117 -12.21 10.85 -3.90
C ILE A 117 -12.02 10.59 -5.39
N LEU A 118 -12.87 11.15 -6.25
CA LEU A 118 -12.75 10.97 -7.70
C LEU A 118 -11.48 11.62 -8.28
N ILE A 119 -11.05 12.75 -7.73
CA ILE A 119 -9.78 13.39 -8.10
C ILE A 119 -8.62 12.49 -7.72
N LEU A 120 -8.59 11.99 -6.48
CA LEU A 120 -7.58 11.06 -5.99
C LEU A 120 -7.54 9.79 -6.87
N THR A 121 -8.69 9.14 -7.11
CA THR A 121 -8.80 7.97 -7.98
C THR A 121 -8.28 8.18 -9.39
N LYS A 122 -8.53 9.37 -9.97
CA LYS A 122 -7.99 9.69 -11.30
C LYS A 122 -6.48 9.92 -11.25
N PHE A 123 -6.00 10.61 -10.22
CA PHE A 123 -4.59 10.90 -10.02
C PHE A 123 -3.77 9.62 -9.82
N GLN A 124 -4.15 8.75 -8.89
CA GLN A 124 -3.39 7.52 -8.61
C GLN A 124 -3.35 6.63 -9.86
N ARG A 125 -4.48 6.48 -10.55
CA ARG A 125 -4.54 5.72 -11.81
C ARG A 125 -3.59 6.24 -12.89
N SER A 126 -3.38 7.57 -12.99
CA SER A 126 -2.51 8.13 -14.02
C SER A 126 -1.02 8.04 -13.68
N HIS A 127 -0.68 7.71 -12.44
CA HIS A 127 0.70 7.68 -11.94
C HIS A 127 1.25 6.27 -11.70
N GLN A 128 0.49 5.23 -12.05
CA GLN A 128 0.90 3.83 -11.82
C GLN A 128 1.71 3.24 -12.97
N PHE A 129 2.88 2.68 -12.66
CA PHE A 129 3.67 1.87 -13.61
C PHE A 129 3.22 0.40 -13.59
N LYS A 130 2.07 0.15 -14.20
CA LYS A 130 1.53 -1.20 -14.37
C LYS A 130 2.24 -1.97 -15.47
N THR A 131 2.57 -3.23 -15.20
CA THR A 131 3.25 -4.14 -16.14
C THR A 131 2.56 -5.52 -16.21
N SER A 132 3.08 -6.42 -17.06
CA SER A 132 2.66 -7.81 -17.14
C SER A 132 2.80 -8.53 -15.79
N PHE A 133 1.96 -9.55 -15.58
CA PHE A 133 1.89 -10.30 -14.33
C PHE A 133 3.27 -10.79 -13.86
N TRP A 134 4.00 -11.49 -14.73
CA TRP A 134 5.28 -12.08 -14.37
C TRP A 134 6.33 -11.03 -14.03
N PHE A 135 6.47 -9.98 -14.84
CA PHE A 135 7.46 -8.93 -14.56
C PHE A 135 7.12 -8.14 -13.29
N GLY A 136 5.85 -7.79 -13.11
CA GLY A 136 5.36 -7.07 -11.94
C GLY A 136 5.58 -7.87 -10.66
N ILE A 137 5.08 -9.09 -10.59
CA ILE A 137 5.21 -9.93 -9.39
C ILE A 137 6.68 -10.22 -9.07
N THR A 138 7.52 -10.50 -10.07
CA THR A 138 8.97 -10.70 -9.83
C THR A 138 9.61 -9.44 -9.25
N PHE A 139 9.34 -8.26 -9.82
CA PHE A 139 9.87 -7.01 -9.28
C PHE A 139 9.40 -6.79 -7.84
N GLN A 140 8.12 -7.03 -7.58
CA GLN A 140 7.51 -6.87 -6.26
C GLN A 140 8.16 -7.79 -5.20
N ILE A 141 8.43 -9.05 -5.55
CA ILE A 141 9.14 -9.99 -4.65
C ILE A 141 10.57 -9.51 -4.38
N VAL A 142 11.31 -9.11 -5.42
CA VAL A 142 12.68 -8.59 -5.26
C VAL A 142 12.70 -7.35 -4.38
N TYR A 143 11.75 -6.43 -4.59
CA TYR A 143 11.62 -5.23 -3.79
C TYR A 143 11.26 -5.53 -2.33
N ALA A 144 10.34 -6.49 -2.08
CA ALA A 144 10.03 -6.94 -0.74
C ALA A 144 11.26 -7.52 -0.02
N ILE A 145 12.05 -8.37 -0.69
CA ILE A 145 13.29 -8.94 -0.15
C ILE A 145 14.28 -7.83 0.19
N PHE A 146 14.45 -6.86 -0.73
CA PHE A 146 15.30 -5.69 -0.48
C PHE A 146 14.86 -4.92 0.76
N LEU A 147 13.57 -4.57 0.89
CA LEU A 147 13.04 -3.87 2.06
C LEU A 147 13.25 -4.66 3.35
N LEU A 148 12.99 -5.97 3.33
CA LEU A 148 13.21 -6.85 4.47
C LEU A 148 14.69 -6.89 4.86
N SER A 149 15.62 -6.88 3.90
CA SER A 149 17.06 -6.87 4.18
C SER A 149 17.51 -5.62 4.94
N LEU A 150 16.79 -4.50 4.81
CA LEU A 150 17.12 -3.26 5.50
C LEU A 150 16.83 -3.32 6.99
N VAL A 151 15.96 -4.21 7.48
CA VAL A 151 15.57 -4.26 8.89
C VAL A 151 16.28 -5.36 9.69
N TRP A 152 17.29 -6.01 9.11
CA TRP A 152 18.16 -6.97 9.78
C TRP A 152 19.48 -6.33 10.22
#